data_AF-K9Q821-F1
#
_entry.id   AF-K9Q821-F1
#
_cell.length_a   1.000
_cell.length_b   1.000
_cell.length_c   1.000
_cell.angle_alpha   90.00
_cell.angle_beta   90.00
_cell.angle_gamma   90.00
#
_symmetry.space_group_name_H-M   'P 1'
#
loop_
_entity.id
_entity.type
_entity.pdbx_description
1 polymer ?
#
loop_
_entity_poly.entity_id
_entity_poly.type
_entity_poly.pdbx_seq_one_letter_code
_entity_poly.pdbx_strand_id
1 'polypeptide(L)'
;MTKKYIPNAFLKIADSQLYAIFAWSQRTAEVVPKKSWLTILEIFVHEHELDKAYQIFQKHHLTVITDEVFQELNQYECLIEDAIVFLADGKLTIFAKGFRSFIEKEMQFELGELSRNNYQILQQLFYQLNLEDDLADINNIQHFQQIVEQLEKLGLLSPETNTIDWGDLKRTVPICQAFGLTRGTPVDRYYLSKFLHEVQSQIGGDILEVGGTPKDKDFYAVNSGTSYKILNIEPGLGVDIVGDVHNVSLVKANSLDSIIIFNVLEHCYAPWVVVENIHKWLKPGGKCFAMVPSSIRIHATPMDYWRPLPDAFAWMFKNFSQHKLYIYGNPISVIASYHGIAQEELTTEELDAFHPDFPVATCIVAKK
;
A
#
# COMPACT_ATOMS: atom_id res chain seq x y z
N MET A 1 -13.73 -24.40 8.02
CA MET A 1 -12.59 -24.36 8.95
C MET A 1 -12.87 -23.27 9.96
N THR A 2 -12.29 -23.32 11.17
CA THR A 2 -12.36 -22.20 12.11
C THR A 2 -11.64 -21.01 11.50
N LYS A 3 -12.28 -19.84 11.52
CA LYS A 3 -11.73 -18.60 10.97
C LYS A 3 -10.47 -18.20 11.74
N LYS A 4 -9.44 -17.80 11.02
CA LYS A 4 -8.17 -17.33 11.56
C LYS A 4 -7.98 -15.85 11.25
N TYR A 5 -7.24 -15.16 12.12
CA TYR A 5 -7.09 -13.71 12.04
C TYR A 5 -5.63 -13.28 12.02
N ILE A 6 -5.35 -12.22 11.26
CA ILE A 6 -4.09 -11.48 11.29
C ILE A 6 -4.38 -9.98 11.43
N PRO A 7 -3.49 -9.20 12.08
CA PRO A 7 -3.64 -7.76 12.18
C PRO A 7 -3.28 -7.07 10.87
N ASN A 8 -3.91 -5.92 10.62
CA ASN A 8 -3.54 -4.95 9.58
C ASN A 8 -3.67 -3.53 10.16
N ALA A 9 -3.04 -3.30 11.30
CA ALA A 9 -3.27 -2.09 12.08
C ALA A 9 -2.08 -1.13 11.97
N PHE A 10 -2.39 0.16 11.98
CA PHE A 10 -1.43 1.23 12.14
C PHE A 10 -1.87 2.05 13.36
N LEU A 11 -1.00 2.17 14.34
CA LEU A 11 -1.25 2.89 15.57
C LEU A 11 -0.42 4.16 15.60
N LYS A 12 -1.01 5.27 16.01
CA LYS A 12 -0.34 6.57 16.06
C LYS A 12 -0.84 7.38 17.25
N ILE A 13 0.08 8.09 17.90
CA ILE A 13 -0.27 9.09 18.92
C ILE A 13 -0.62 10.40 18.22
N ALA A 14 -1.74 11.01 18.62
CA ALA A 14 -2.10 12.37 18.25
C ALA A 14 -2.94 12.98 19.39
N ASP A 15 -2.81 14.27 19.67
CA ASP A 15 -3.62 14.97 20.68
C ASP A 15 -3.68 14.24 22.05
N SER A 16 -2.56 13.66 22.47
CA SER A 16 -2.41 12.85 23.69
C SER A 16 -3.32 11.62 23.78
N GLN A 17 -3.80 11.11 22.64
CA GLN A 17 -4.58 9.87 22.52
C GLN A 17 -3.93 8.90 21.54
N LEU A 18 -4.26 7.62 21.69
CA LEU A 18 -3.88 6.58 20.74
C LEU A 18 -4.96 6.41 19.67
N TYR A 19 -4.57 6.45 18.41
CA TYR A 19 -5.45 6.23 17.28
C TYR A 19 -5.03 5.02 16.46
N ALA A 20 -6.02 4.26 16.01
CA ALA A 20 -5.88 3.37 14.87
C ALA A 20 -6.17 4.15 13.59
N ILE A 21 -5.18 4.22 12.70
CA ILE A 21 -5.24 4.92 11.42
C ILE A 21 -5.29 3.90 10.27
N PHE A 22 -5.86 4.31 9.13
CA PHE A 22 -6.17 3.40 8.03
C PHE A 22 -5.33 3.67 6.78
N ALA A 23 -4.01 3.69 6.93
CA ALA A 23 -3.08 3.99 5.84
C ALA A 23 -3.39 5.33 5.15
N TRP A 24 -3.39 5.35 3.82
CA TRP A 24 -3.78 6.51 2.99
C TRP A 24 -5.29 6.63 2.78
N SER A 25 -6.11 6.00 3.64
CA SER A 25 -7.56 6.14 3.58
C SER A 25 -8.02 7.52 4.05
N GLN A 26 -9.11 7.99 3.47
CA GLN A 26 -9.83 9.21 3.91
C GLN A 26 -10.75 8.95 5.11
N ARG A 27 -10.82 7.69 5.60
CA ARG A 27 -11.61 7.32 6.77
C ARG A 27 -11.04 8.00 8.02
N THR A 28 -11.93 8.52 8.86
CA THR A 28 -11.58 9.04 10.19
C THR A 28 -10.87 7.97 11.02
N ALA A 29 -9.79 8.36 11.70
CA ALA A 29 -9.10 7.49 12.64
C ALA A 29 -10.03 7.07 13.78
N GLU A 30 -9.83 5.86 14.32
CA GLU A 30 -10.57 5.37 15.48
C GLU A 30 -9.71 5.55 16.73
N VAL A 31 -10.26 6.11 17.80
CA VAL A 31 -9.57 6.13 19.09
C VAL A 31 -9.43 4.69 19.58
N VAL A 32 -8.27 4.33 20.11
CA VAL A 32 -8.04 3.05 20.81
C VAL A 32 -8.24 3.31 22.29
N PRO A 33 -9.37 2.87 22.90
CA PRO A 33 -9.72 3.30 24.26
C PRO A 33 -9.19 2.35 25.35
N LYS A 34 -8.86 1.11 24.99
CA LYS A 34 -8.75 -0.02 25.92
C LYS A 34 -7.43 -0.76 25.75
N LYS A 35 -6.83 -1.19 26.87
CA LYS A 35 -5.60 -2.00 26.87
C LYS A 35 -5.81 -3.35 26.19
N SER A 36 -6.99 -3.96 26.33
CA SER A 36 -7.33 -5.23 25.68
C SER A 36 -7.15 -5.21 24.17
N TRP A 37 -7.42 -4.08 23.50
CA TRP A 37 -7.23 -3.96 22.06
C TRP A 37 -5.78 -4.14 21.67
N LEU A 38 -4.85 -3.53 22.43
CA LEU A 38 -3.43 -3.65 22.19
C LEU A 38 -2.95 -5.09 22.40
N THR A 39 -3.30 -5.70 23.54
CA THR A 39 -2.90 -7.08 23.85
C THR A 39 -3.42 -8.06 22.81
N ILE A 40 -4.69 -7.93 22.40
CA ILE A 40 -5.32 -8.84 21.44
C ILE A 40 -4.69 -8.67 20.05
N LEU A 41 -4.51 -7.43 19.58
CA LEU A 41 -3.85 -7.17 18.31
C LEU A 41 -2.42 -7.74 18.29
N GLU A 42 -1.67 -7.56 19.38
CA GLU A 42 -0.31 -8.09 19.53
C GLU A 42 -0.26 -9.61 19.52
N ILE A 43 -1.22 -10.29 20.18
CA ILE A 43 -1.30 -11.75 20.14
C ILE A 43 -1.52 -12.26 18.71
N PHE A 44 -2.44 -11.62 17.97
CA PHE A 44 -2.73 -11.99 16.58
C PHE A 44 -1.57 -11.69 15.61
N VAL A 45 -0.53 -10.96 16.01
CA VAL A 45 0.73 -10.89 15.24
C VAL A 45 1.40 -12.28 15.15
N HIS A 46 1.20 -13.16 16.14
CA HIS A 46 1.94 -14.43 16.24
C HIS A 46 1.06 -15.69 16.29
N GLU A 47 -0.20 -15.59 16.70
CA GLU A 47 -1.13 -16.72 16.79
C GLU A 47 -2.48 -16.36 16.15
N HIS A 48 -2.87 -17.11 15.12
CA HIS A 48 -3.99 -16.75 14.25
C HIS A 48 -5.29 -17.49 14.63
N GLU A 49 -5.22 -18.57 15.39
CA GLU A 49 -6.39 -19.33 15.83
C GLU A 49 -7.00 -18.72 17.10
N LEU A 50 -8.30 -18.42 17.06
CA LEU A 50 -9.03 -17.77 18.15
C LEU A 50 -8.84 -18.47 19.51
N ASP A 51 -8.97 -19.80 19.57
CA ASP A 51 -8.89 -20.57 20.81
C ASP A 51 -7.48 -20.51 21.42
N LYS A 52 -6.43 -20.58 20.59
CA LYS A 52 -5.03 -20.50 21.03
C LYS A 52 -4.65 -19.08 21.42
N ALA A 53 -5.10 -18.08 20.65
CA ALA A 53 -4.93 -16.67 20.99
C ALA A 53 -5.53 -16.36 22.37
N TYR A 54 -6.72 -16.91 22.67
CA TYR A 54 -7.33 -16.77 23.99
C TYR A 54 -6.51 -17.45 25.09
N GLN A 55 -5.95 -18.64 24.85
CA GLN A 55 -5.05 -19.29 25.83
C GLN A 55 -3.79 -18.46 26.11
N ILE A 56 -3.20 -17.85 25.07
CA ILE A 56 -2.05 -16.93 25.22
C ILE A 56 -2.48 -15.70 26.02
N PHE A 57 -3.63 -15.11 25.70
CA PHE A 57 -4.19 -13.97 26.44
C PHE A 57 -4.33 -14.31 27.92
N GLN A 58 -4.99 -15.42 28.28
CA GLN A 58 -5.16 -15.83 29.67
C GLN A 58 -3.84 -15.98 30.42
N LYS A 59 -2.80 -16.48 29.75
CA LYS A 59 -1.47 -16.66 30.34
C LYS A 59 -0.69 -15.35 30.50
N HIS A 60 -0.84 -14.40 29.58
CA HIS A 60 0.06 -13.26 29.44
C HIS A 60 -0.56 -11.88 29.73
N HIS A 61 -1.89 -11.73 29.74
CA HIS A 61 -2.56 -10.41 29.81
C HIS A 61 -2.21 -9.58 31.06
N LEU A 62 -1.88 -10.22 32.19
CA LEU A 62 -1.45 -9.55 33.43
C LEU A 62 0.06 -9.68 33.71
N THR A 63 0.84 -10.17 32.74
CA THR A 63 2.29 -10.29 32.90
C THR A 63 2.93 -8.91 32.83
N VAL A 64 3.87 -8.65 33.74
CA VAL A 64 4.69 -7.44 33.73
C VAL A 64 5.95 -7.73 32.91
N ILE A 65 6.33 -6.80 32.03
CA ILE A 65 7.59 -6.93 31.29
C ILE A 65 8.80 -6.86 32.22
N THR A 66 9.91 -7.48 31.80
CA THR A 66 11.16 -7.43 32.57
C THR A 66 11.85 -6.07 32.43
N ASP A 67 12.73 -5.72 33.36
CA ASP A 67 13.55 -4.50 33.29
C ASP A 67 14.42 -4.46 32.02
N GLU A 68 14.85 -5.63 31.53
CA GLU A 68 15.62 -5.76 30.28
C GLU A 68 14.80 -5.32 29.07
N VAL A 69 13.55 -5.81 28.95
CA VAL A 69 12.62 -5.43 27.88
C VAL A 69 12.27 -3.94 27.99
N PHE A 70 12.06 -3.44 29.21
CA PHE A 70 11.81 -2.02 29.44
C PHE A 70 12.97 -1.14 28.94
N GLN A 71 14.22 -1.50 29.28
CA GLN A 71 15.40 -0.78 28.80
C GLN A 71 15.54 -0.83 27.28
N GLU A 72 15.24 -1.97 26.66
CA GLU A 72 15.26 -2.10 25.20
C GLU A 72 14.22 -1.17 24.55
N LEU A 73 13.02 -1.03 25.11
CA LEU A 73 11.98 -0.18 24.53
C LEU A 73 12.22 1.32 24.76
N ASN A 74 12.92 1.71 25.83
CA ASN A 74 13.22 3.12 26.13
C ASN A 74 14.01 3.82 25.02
N GLN A 75 14.79 3.09 24.23
CA GLN A 75 15.52 3.68 23.10
C GLN A 75 14.60 4.28 22.02
N TYR A 76 13.32 3.85 21.99
CA TYR A 76 12.33 4.30 21.02
C TYR A 76 11.35 5.35 21.59
N GLU A 77 11.44 5.68 22.88
CA GLU A 77 10.52 6.59 23.56
C GLU A 77 10.47 7.96 22.87
N CYS A 78 11.62 8.49 22.44
CA CYS A 78 11.69 9.77 21.73
C CYS A 78 11.16 9.71 20.29
N LEU A 79 10.97 8.52 19.72
CA LEU A 79 10.46 8.33 18.36
C LEU A 79 8.95 8.09 18.35
N ILE A 80 8.39 7.54 19.42
CA ILE A 80 7.03 7.01 19.44
C ILE A 80 5.95 8.08 19.25
N GLU A 81 6.23 9.32 19.69
CA GLU A 81 5.28 10.44 19.59
C GLU A 81 4.92 10.77 18.13
N ASP A 82 5.89 10.70 17.23
CA ASP A 82 5.72 11.02 15.80
C ASP A 82 5.63 9.77 14.90
N ALA A 83 5.94 8.60 15.45
CA ALA A 83 5.96 7.34 14.71
C ALA A 83 4.57 6.80 14.38
N ILE A 84 4.55 5.82 13.47
CA ILE A 84 3.44 4.88 13.30
C ILE A 84 3.92 3.51 13.75
N VAL A 85 3.19 2.83 14.61
CA VAL A 85 3.43 1.42 14.94
C VAL A 85 2.58 0.56 14.03
N PHE A 86 3.22 -0.28 13.22
CA PHE A 86 2.60 -1.13 12.22
C PHE A 86 2.53 -2.58 12.70
N LEU A 87 1.35 -3.18 12.58
CA LEU A 87 1.07 -4.57 12.88
C LEU A 87 0.66 -5.32 11.62
N ALA A 88 1.33 -6.43 11.36
CA ALA A 88 0.96 -7.41 10.34
C ALA A 88 1.34 -8.82 10.81
N ASP A 89 1.00 -9.83 10.02
CA ASP A 89 1.41 -11.22 10.26
C ASP A 89 2.93 -11.32 10.50
N GLY A 90 3.29 -11.73 11.73
CA GLY A 90 4.66 -11.87 12.21
C GLY A 90 5.44 -10.58 12.43
N LYS A 91 4.83 -9.39 12.29
CA LYS A 91 5.52 -8.10 12.34
C LYS A 91 4.89 -7.11 13.33
N LEU A 92 5.76 -6.52 14.16
CA LEU A 92 5.46 -5.37 14.99
C LEU A 92 6.58 -4.35 14.74
N THR A 93 6.33 -3.38 13.88
CA THR A 93 7.39 -2.48 13.39
C THR A 93 7.08 -1.03 13.76
N ILE A 94 8.07 -0.31 14.28
CA ILE A 94 8.00 1.15 14.45
C ILE A 94 8.46 1.81 13.15
N PHE A 95 7.59 2.63 12.57
CA PHE A 95 7.86 3.51 11.43
C PHE A 95 8.11 4.94 11.93
N ALA A 96 9.37 5.26 12.20
CA ALA A 96 9.75 6.54 12.81
C ALA A 96 9.53 7.77 11.90
N LYS A 97 9.32 7.60 10.59
CA LYS A 97 8.91 8.67 9.67
C LYS A 97 7.50 8.46 9.11
N GLY A 98 6.64 7.77 9.85
CA GLY A 98 5.31 7.39 9.43
C GLY A 98 5.31 6.58 8.13
N PHE A 99 4.33 6.82 7.24
CA PHE A 99 4.20 6.02 6.02
C PHE A 99 5.38 6.11 5.05
N ARG A 100 6.26 7.13 5.16
CA ARG A 100 7.49 7.19 4.37
C ARG A 100 8.44 6.04 4.68
N SER A 101 8.40 5.49 5.89
CA SER A 101 9.20 4.34 6.28
C SER A 101 8.87 3.08 5.45
N PHE A 102 7.70 2.96 4.80
CA PHE A 102 7.45 1.86 3.84
C PHE A 102 8.45 1.81 2.69
N ILE A 103 9.03 2.97 2.35
CA ILE A 103 10.03 3.12 1.28
C ILE A 103 11.43 3.24 1.90
N GLU A 104 11.57 4.04 2.97
CA GLU A 104 12.82 4.28 3.69
C GLU A 104 13.06 3.23 4.80
N LYS A 105 13.69 2.10 4.45
CA LYS A 105 13.91 0.98 5.39
C LYS A 105 14.79 1.31 6.60
N GLU A 106 15.67 2.31 6.49
CA GLU A 106 16.57 2.74 7.58
C GLU A 106 15.82 3.34 8.78
N MET A 107 14.54 3.69 8.62
CA MET A 107 13.68 4.25 9.66
C MET A 107 12.57 3.27 10.06
N GLN A 108 12.85 1.96 9.95
CA GLN A 108 12.02 0.88 10.45
C GLN A 108 12.74 0.17 11.60
N PHE A 109 12.05 0.00 12.73
CA PHE A 109 12.57 -0.75 13.88
C PHE A 109 11.64 -1.91 14.17
N GLU A 110 12.10 -3.14 13.91
CA GLU A 110 11.31 -4.36 14.06
C GLU A 110 11.38 -4.90 15.48
N LEU A 111 10.23 -5.19 16.08
CA LEU A 111 10.06 -5.69 17.44
C LEU A 111 9.30 -7.02 17.50
N GLY A 112 9.04 -7.68 16.36
CA GLY A 112 8.26 -8.92 16.29
C GLY A 112 8.81 -10.04 17.17
N GLU A 113 10.12 -10.23 17.23
CA GLU A 113 10.72 -11.25 18.12
C GLU A 113 10.54 -10.90 19.59
N LEU A 114 10.77 -9.63 19.97
CA LEU A 114 10.55 -9.13 21.32
C LEU A 114 9.08 -9.28 21.74
N SER A 115 8.15 -8.98 20.82
CA SER A 115 6.71 -9.13 21.00
C SER A 115 6.31 -10.59 21.20
N ARG A 116 6.81 -11.51 20.38
CA ARG A 116 6.49 -12.96 20.47
C ARG A 116 6.80 -13.55 21.83
N ASN A 117 7.85 -13.05 22.48
CA ASN A 117 8.32 -13.54 23.77
C ASN A 117 7.56 -12.93 24.97
N ASN A 118 6.85 -11.80 24.77
CA ASN A 118 6.30 -11.00 25.86
C ASN A 118 4.77 -10.75 25.77
N TYR A 119 4.23 -10.49 24.58
CA TYR A 119 2.81 -10.10 24.33
C TYR A 119 2.34 -8.83 25.07
N GLN A 120 3.28 -7.97 25.46
CA GLN A 120 3.04 -6.77 26.28
C GLN A 120 3.77 -5.55 25.72
N ILE A 121 4.34 -5.65 24.53
CA ILE A 121 5.18 -4.62 23.93
C ILE A 121 4.36 -3.39 23.54
N LEU A 122 3.17 -3.56 22.98
CA LEU A 122 2.31 -2.43 22.63
C LEU A 122 1.84 -1.67 23.87
N GLN A 123 1.47 -2.39 24.94
CA GLN A 123 1.10 -1.75 26.20
C GLN A 123 2.26 -0.94 26.76
N GLN A 124 3.48 -1.48 26.70
CA GLN A 124 4.66 -0.75 27.15
C GLN A 124 5.00 0.44 26.24
N LEU A 125 4.93 0.30 24.91
CA LEU A 125 5.22 1.41 23.98
C LEU A 125 4.28 2.60 24.20
N PHE A 126 3.05 2.34 24.63
CA PHE A 126 2.02 3.35 24.86
C PHE A 126 1.72 3.57 26.35
N TYR A 127 2.62 3.19 27.26
CA TYR A 127 2.39 3.22 28.71
C TYR A 127 2.01 4.60 29.25
N GLN A 128 2.49 5.66 28.60
CA GLN A 128 2.23 7.06 28.95
C GLN A 128 0.79 7.50 28.67
N LEU A 129 0.02 6.73 27.89
CA LEU A 129 -1.34 7.05 27.53
C LEU A 129 -2.32 6.42 28.52
N ASN A 130 -3.33 7.19 28.92
CA ASN A 130 -4.36 6.74 29.86
C ASN A 130 -5.44 5.93 29.15
N LEU A 131 -5.15 4.66 28.86
CA LEU A 131 -6.09 3.68 28.31
C LEU A 131 -6.89 3.00 29.43
N GLU A 132 -8.17 2.71 29.19
CA GLU A 132 -9.01 1.92 30.10
C GLU A 132 -8.39 0.52 30.28
N ASP A 133 -8.18 0.13 31.54
CA ASP A 133 -7.68 -1.20 31.89
C ASP A 133 -8.85 -2.16 32.11
N ASP A 134 -9.19 -2.89 31.06
CA ASP A 134 -10.29 -3.85 31.00
C ASP A 134 -9.81 -5.31 30.88
N LEU A 135 -8.51 -5.56 31.09
CA LEU A 135 -7.89 -6.87 30.86
C LEU A 135 -8.48 -7.95 31.77
N ALA A 136 -8.70 -7.63 33.04
CA ALA A 136 -9.26 -8.56 34.03
C ALA A 136 -10.75 -8.89 33.79
N ASP A 137 -11.46 -8.05 33.01
CA ASP A 137 -12.88 -8.25 32.70
C ASP A 137 -13.08 -9.32 31.60
N ILE A 138 -12.02 -9.67 30.87
CA ILE A 138 -12.04 -10.67 29.80
C ILE A 138 -11.76 -12.05 30.41
N ASN A 139 -12.78 -12.60 31.06
CA ASN A 139 -12.68 -13.85 31.84
C ASN A 139 -13.21 -15.11 31.11
N ASN A 140 -13.73 -14.96 29.89
CA ASN A 140 -14.21 -16.06 29.06
C ASN A 140 -13.95 -15.81 27.57
N ILE A 141 -13.96 -16.88 26.78
CA ILE A 141 -13.67 -16.83 25.34
C ILE A 141 -14.73 -16.05 24.56
N GLN A 142 -15.97 -16.02 25.01
CA GLN A 142 -17.05 -15.28 24.32
C GLN A 142 -16.79 -13.77 24.39
N HIS A 143 -16.34 -13.25 25.54
CA HIS A 143 -15.97 -11.84 25.69
C HIS A 143 -14.74 -11.52 24.83
N PHE A 144 -13.72 -12.38 24.84
CA PHE A 144 -12.55 -12.22 23.96
C PHE A 144 -12.96 -12.17 22.49
N GLN A 145 -13.80 -13.12 22.04
CA GLN A 145 -14.29 -13.19 20.67
C GLN A 145 -15.07 -11.94 20.26
N GLN A 146 -15.90 -11.36 21.15
CA GLN A 146 -16.63 -10.12 20.86
C GLN A 146 -15.66 -8.96 20.54
N ILE A 147 -14.53 -8.88 21.25
CA ILE A 147 -13.50 -7.86 20.98
C ILE A 147 -12.80 -8.16 19.65
N VAL A 148 -12.48 -9.42 19.36
CA VAL A 148 -11.91 -9.83 18.06
C VAL A 148 -12.83 -9.45 16.90
N GLU A 149 -14.12 -9.74 17.01
CA GLU A 149 -15.14 -9.38 16.01
C GLU A 149 -15.29 -7.86 15.85
N GLN A 150 -15.16 -7.10 16.95
CA GLN A 150 -15.16 -5.64 16.90
C GLN A 150 -13.92 -5.12 16.16
N LEU A 151 -12.72 -5.61 16.49
CA LEU A 151 -11.47 -5.25 15.83
C LEU A 151 -11.49 -5.60 14.33
N GLU A 152 -12.08 -6.74 13.98
CA GLU A 152 -12.30 -7.13 12.58
C GLU A 152 -13.27 -6.17 11.88
N LYS A 153 -14.40 -5.83 12.50
CA LYS A 153 -15.39 -4.90 11.93
C LYS A 153 -14.79 -3.51 11.68
N LEU A 154 -13.85 -3.10 12.52
CA LEU A 154 -13.07 -1.87 12.34
C LEU A 154 -11.98 -1.99 11.28
N GLY A 155 -11.64 -3.20 10.83
CA GLY A 155 -10.59 -3.47 9.85
C GLY A 155 -9.18 -3.48 10.43
N LEU A 156 -9.06 -3.69 11.75
CA LEU A 156 -7.78 -3.84 12.46
C LEU A 156 -7.33 -5.30 12.49
N LEU A 157 -8.29 -6.23 12.43
CA LEU A 157 -8.08 -7.64 12.14
C LEU A 157 -8.72 -8.03 10.80
N SER A 158 -8.19 -9.05 10.17
CA SER A 158 -8.69 -9.61 8.91
C SER A 158 -8.47 -11.12 8.86
N PRO A 159 -9.12 -11.85 7.94
CA PRO A 159 -8.81 -13.25 7.70
C PRO A 159 -7.32 -13.46 7.40
N GLU A 160 -6.75 -14.56 7.90
CA GLU A 160 -5.37 -15.01 7.57
C GLU A 160 -5.15 -15.06 6.05
N THR A 161 -3.92 -14.81 5.60
CA THR A 161 -3.56 -14.94 4.18
C THR A 161 -3.91 -16.33 3.64
N ASN A 162 -4.40 -16.40 2.41
CA ASN A 162 -4.82 -17.66 1.76
C ASN A 162 -6.01 -18.38 2.44
N THR A 163 -6.75 -17.72 3.32
CA THR A 163 -7.95 -18.29 3.97
C THR A 163 -9.25 -17.57 3.62
N ILE A 164 -9.19 -16.53 2.78
CA ILE A 164 -10.34 -15.70 2.39
C ILE A 164 -11.35 -16.54 1.60
N ASP A 165 -12.62 -16.48 2.01
CA ASP A 165 -13.74 -17.01 1.24
C ASP A 165 -14.78 -15.95 0.87
N TRP A 166 -15.85 -16.37 0.17
CA TRP A 166 -16.93 -15.48 -0.26
C TRP A 166 -17.67 -14.81 0.91
N GLY A 167 -17.77 -15.50 2.06
CA GLY A 167 -18.40 -14.97 3.26
C GLY A 167 -17.58 -13.83 3.88
N ASP A 168 -16.26 -13.89 3.80
CA ASP A 168 -15.38 -12.84 4.30
C ASP A 168 -15.50 -11.52 3.54
N LEU A 169 -15.96 -11.55 2.29
CA LEU A 169 -16.25 -10.34 1.51
C LEU A 169 -17.51 -9.61 1.99
N LYS A 170 -18.35 -10.24 2.84
CA LYS A 170 -19.53 -9.62 3.46
C LYS A 170 -19.13 -8.69 4.61
N ARG A 171 -18.38 -7.63 4.29
CA ARG A 171 -17.89 -6.62 5.23
C ARG A 171 -17.98 -5.21 4.65
N THR A 172 -17.96 -4.21 5.53
CA THR A 172 -18.04 -2.78 5.15
C THR A 172 -16.67 -2.09 5.10
N VAL A 173 -15.60 -2.83 5.36
CA VAL A 173 -14.20 -2.37 5.31
C VAL A 173 -13.40 -3.30 4.41
N PRO A 174 -12.36 -2.84 3.70
CA PRO A 174 -11.52 -3.73 2.89
C PRO A 174 -10.78 -4.75 3.79
N ILE A 175 -10.31 -5.84 3.19
CA ILE A 175 -9.48 -6.86 3.87
C ILE A 175 -8.14 -6.23 4.29
N CYS A 176 -7.53 -5.46 3.39
CA CYS A 176 -6.34 -4.66 3.66
C CYS A 176 -6.61 -3.17 3.43
N GLN A 177 -6.30 -2.35 4.44
CA GLN A 177 -6.44 -0.89 4.39
C GLN A 177 -5.33 -0.21 3.58
N ALA A 178 -4.24 -0.91 3.23
CA ALA A 178 -3.10 -0.38 2.48
C ALA A 178 -2.90 -1.05 1.10
N PHE A 179 -3.98 -1.27 0.35
CA PHE A 179 -3.97 -1.76 -1.04
C PHE A 179 -3.36 -3.15 -1.24
N GLY A 180 -3.20 -3.92 -0.17
CA GLY A 180 -2.51 -5.23 -0.16
C GLY A 180 -1.13 -5.20 0.50
N LEU A 181 -0.55 -4.02 0.76
CA LEU A 181 0.82 -3.87 1.27
C LEU A 181 1.07 -4.50 2.65
N THR A 182 0.02 -4.72 3.45
CA THR A 182 0.16 -5.41 4.75
C THR A 182 0.11 -6.93 4.63
N ARG A 183 -0.24 -7.46 3.45
CA ARG A 183 -0.45 -8.89 3.19
C ARG A 183 0.51 -9.44 2.12
N GLY A 184 1.07 -8.57 1.28
CA GLY A 184 1.94 -8.95 0.18
C GLY A 184 2.06 -7.81 -0.83
N THR A 185 2.06 -8.16 -2.12
CA THR A 185 2.18 -7.20 -3.21
C THR A 185 0.80 -6.87 -3.80
N PRO A 186 0.45 -5.58 -4.01
CA PRO A 186 -0.78 -5.18 -4.68
C PRO A 186 -0.93 -5.78 -6.09
N VAL A 187 -2.17 -6.13 -6.48
CA VAL A 187 -2.49 -6.76 -7.77
C VAL A 187 -2.05 -5.92 -8.98
N ASP A 188 -2.10 -4.59 -8.89
CA ASP A 188 -1.70 -3.73 -10.00
C ASP A 188 -0.20 -3.88 -10.36
N ARG A 189 0.66 -4.27 -9.40
CA ARG A 189 2.08 -4.55 -9.64
C ARG A 189 2.29 -5.79 -10.50
N TYR A 190 1.42 -6.80 -10.40
CA TYR A 190 1.44 -7.96 -11.29
C TYR A 190 1.22 -7.51 -12.74
N TYR A 191 0.18 -6.71 -12.96
CA TYR A 191 -0.17 -6.21 -14.30
C TYR A 191 0.86 -5.24 -14.87
N LEU A 192 1.43 -4.37 -14.03
CA LEU A 192 2.55 -3.52 -14.42
C LEU A 192 3.76 -4.37 -14.85
N SER A 193 4.12 -5.39 -14.08
CA SER A 193 5.24 -6.30 -14.42
C SER A 193 4.99 -7.03 -15.74
N LYS A 194 3.77 -7.52 -15.95
CA LYS A 194 3.35 -8.17 -17.21
C LYS A 194 3.45 -7.20 -18.40
N PHE A 195 2.99 -5.97 -18.24
CA PHE A 195 3.12 -4.94 -19.26
C PHE A 195 4.58 -4.60 -19.57
N LEU A 196 5.40 -4.43 -18.54
CA LEU A 196 6.84 -4.16 -18.70
C LEU A 196 7.54 -5.27 -19.49
N HIS A 197 7.24 -6.54 -19.21
CA HIS A 197 7.81 -7.67 -19.95
C HIS A 197 7.55 -7.58 -21.46
N GLU A 198 6.36 -7.12 -21.86
CA GLU A 198 5.97 -6.93 -23.26
C GLU A 198 6.68 -5.76 -23.96
N VAL A 199 7.06 -4.72 -23.21
CA VAL A 199 7.48 -3.43 -23.79
C VAL A 199 8.91 -3.02 -23.48
N GLN A 200 9.59 -3.70 -22.55
CA GLN A 200 10.92 -3.32 -22.06
C GLN A 200 11.95 -3.10 -23.18
N SER A 201 11.92 -3.93 -24.22
CA SER A 201 12.86 -3.85 -25.35
C SER A 201 12.68 -2.60 -26.21
N GLN A 202 11.55 -1.90 -26.04
CA GLN A 202 11.21 -0.67 -26.75
C GLN A 202 11.57 0.58 -25.94
N ILE A 203 11.89 0.44 -24.65
CA ILE A 203 12.27 1.54 -23.76
C ILE A 203 13.77 1.78 -23.93
N GLY A 204 14.13 2.97 -24.41
CA GLY A 204 15.50 3.29 -24.79
C GLY A 204 15.76 4.77 -25.03
N GLY A 205 17.06 5.10 -25.22
CA GLY A 205 17.54 6.44 -25.53
C GLY A 205 17.55 7.40 -24.35
N ASP A 206 17.11 8.63 -24.58
CA ASP A 206 16.88 9.64 -23.56
C ASP A 206 15.50 9.45 -22.92
N ILE A 207 15.49 8.99 -21.66
CA ILE A 207 14.29 8.60 -20.93
C ILE A 207 13.94 9.65 -19.89
N LEU A 208 12.65 10.00 -19.85
CA LEU A 208 12.04 10.70 -18.73
C LEU A 208 10.96 9.83 -18.09
N GLU A 209 11.10 9.56 -16.80
CA GLU A 209 10.02 9.04 -15.96
C GLU A 209 9.32 10.19 -15.24
N VAL A 210 7.99 10.23 -15.34
CA VAL A 210 7.14 11.17 -14.62
C VAL A 210 6.55 10.44 -13.41
N GLY A 211 6.64 11.02 -12.22
CA GLY A 211 6.13 10.42 -10.98
C GLY A 211 7.04 9.34 -10.37
N GLY A 212 8.24 9.18 -10.92
CA GLY A 212 9.15 8.09 -10.60
C GLY A 212 9.96 8.24 -9.32
N THR A 213 10.67 7.18 -8.97
CA THR A 213 11.66 7.15 -7.89
C THR A 213 12.92 6.41 -8.36
N PRO A 214 14.10 6.65 -7.76
CA PRO A 214 15.36 6.06 -8.25
C PRO A 214 15.38 4.53 -8.35
N LYS A 215 14.61 3.84 -7.51
CA LYS A 215 14.48 2.37 -7.51
C LYS A 215 13.70 1.83 -8.72
N ASP A 216 12.88 2.66 -9.36
CA ASP A 216 11.99 2.22 -10.44
C ASP A 216 12.78 1.87 -11.70
N LYS A 217 13.94 2.54 -11.90
CA LYS A 217 14.88 2.22 -12.98
C LYS A 217 15.33 0.75 -12.95
N ASP A 218 15.65 0.23 -11.76
CA ASP A 218 16.07 -1.16 -11.58
C ASP A 218 14.89 -2.11 -11.78
N PHE A 219 13.70 -1.75 -11.28
CA PHE A 219 12.48 -2.53 -11.42
C PHE A 219 12.02 -2.65 -12.89
N TYR A 220 12.13 -1.57 -13.68
CA TYR A 220 11.78 -1.59 -15.11
C TYR A 220 12.85 -2.26 -15.99
N ALA A 221 13.98 -2.67 -15.41
CA ALA A 221 15.11 -3.29 -16.11
C ALA A 221 15.57 -2.49 -17.35
N VAL A 222 15.63 -1.16 -17.21
CA VAL A 222 15.99 -0.27 -18.32
C VAL A 222 17.43 -0.50 -18.77
N ASN A 223 17.66 -0.49 -20.08
CA ASN A 223 18.97 -0.75 -20.69
C ASN A 223 20.09 0.15 -20.11
N SER A 224 21.27 -0.41 -19.86
CA SER A 224 22.40 0.28 -19.21
C SER A 224 22.98 1.48 -19.99
N GLY A 225 22.66 1.61 -21.29
CA GLY A 225 23.13 2.70 -22.16
C GLY A 225 22.21 3.92 -22.25
N THR A 226 21.12 3.99 -21.48
CA THR A 226 20.13 5.08 -21.57
C THR A 226 20.38 6.19 -20.55
N SER A 227 20.13 7.44 -20.94
CA SER A 227 19.98 8.52 -19.97
C SER A 227 18.61 8.37 -19.31
N TYR A 228 18.55 8.54 -17.98
CA TYR A 228 17.33 8.35 -17.20
C TYR A 228 17.15 9.55 -16.29
N LYS A 229 16.05 10.28 -16.46
CA LYS A 229 15.69 11.42 -15.62
C LYS A 229 14.34 11.21 -14.98
N ILE A 230 14.18 11.71 -13.76
CA ILE A 230 12.93 11.69 -13.01
C ILE A 230 12.35 13.10 -12.91
N LEU A 231 11.08 13.25 -13.26
CA LEU A 231 10.28 14.45 -13.02
C LEU A 231 9.25 14.17 -11.91
N ASN A 232 9.27 14.98 -10.86
CA ASN A 232 8.25 14.97 -9.81
C ASN A 232 7.74 16.38 -9.52
N ILE A 233 6.51 16.45 -8.99
CA ILE A 233 5.91 17.72 -8.57
C ILE A 233 6.64 18.32 -7.35
N GLU A 234 7.16 17.45 -6.48
CA GLU A 234 7.93 17.81 -5.29
C GLU A 234 9.42 17.40 -5.44
N PRO A 235 10.35 18.13 -4.79
CA PRO A 235 11.74 17.72 -4.72
C PRO A 235 11.89 16.43 -3.90
N GLY A 236 12.88 15.60 -4.26
CA GLY A 236 13.17 14.36 -3.56
C GLY A 236 14.53 13.78 -3.95
N LEU A 237 14.97 12.74 -3.23
CA LEU A 237 16.22 12.06 -3.54
C LEU A 237 16.17 11.47 -4.95
N GLY A 238 17.12 11.87 -5.80
CA GLY A 238 17.23 11.41 -7.19
C GLY A 238 16.19 11.97 -8.16
N VAL A 239 15.47 13.03 -7.80
CA VAL A 239 14.62 13.80 -8.73
C VAL A 239 15.48 14.79 -9.52
N ASP A 240 15.42 14.72 -10.86
CA ASP A 240 16.19 15.60 -11.76
C ASP A 240 15.44 16.89 -12.12
N ILE A 241 14.11 16.82 -12.23
CA ILE A 241 13.24 17.93 -12.63
C ILE A 241 12.10 18.06 -11.62
N VAL A 242 11.97 19.24 -11.02
CA VAL A 242 10.88 19.55 -10.10
C VAL A 242 9.88 20.45 -10.81
N GLY A 243 8.63 20.03 -10.90
CA GLY A 243 7.56 20.85 -11.46
C GLY A 243 6.27 20.09 -11.80
N ASP A 244 5.20 20.84 -11.99
CA ASP A 244 3.91 20.32 -12.46
C ASP A 244 4.00 19.91 -13.94
N VAL A 245 3.74 18.63 -14.24
CA VAL A 245 3.80 18.06 -15.58
C VAL A 245 2.85 18.73 -16.60
N HIS A 246 1.85 19.49 -16.13
CA HIS A 246 1.03 20.34 -17.01
C HIS A 246 1.83 21.51 -17.63
N ASN A 247 2.99 21.88 -17.06
CA ASN A 247 3.86 22.91 -17.60
C ASN A 247 4.75 22.36 -18.74
N VAL A 248 4.38 22.70 -19.98
CA VAL A 248 5.10 22.28 -21.20
C VAL A 248 6.58 22.72 -21.23
N SER A 249 6.95 23.78 -20.52
CA SER A 249 8.30 24.36 -20.56
C SER A 249 9.34 23.59 -19.74
N LEU A 250 8.92 22.61 -18.93
CA LEU A 250 9.83 21.81 -18.09
C LEU A 250 10.82 20.98 -18.90
N VAL A 251 10.43 20.58 -20.11
CA VAL A 251 11.23 19.72 -20.97
C VAL A 251 11.27 20.32 -22.38
N LYS A 252 12.44 20.24 -23.01
CA LYS A 252 12.65 20.74 -24.36
C LYS A 252 11.80 19.93 -25.36
N ALA A 253 11.22 20.59 -26.36
CA ALA A 253 10.51 19.90 -27.44
C ALA A 253 11.47 19.00 -28.24
N ASN A 254 10.96 17.84 -28.69
CA ASN A 254 11.70 16.85 -29.49
C ASN A 254 13.06 16.45 -28.88
N SER A 255 13.13 16.24 -27.57
CA SER A 255 14.39 15.89 -26.88
C SER A 255 14.42 14.50 -26.26
N LEU A 256 13.29 13.80 -26.17
CA LEU A 256 13.21 12.50 -25.50
C LEU A 256 12.91 11.37 -26.50
N ASP A 257 13.53 10.21 -26.29
CA ASP A 257 13.25 8.99 -27.05
C ASP A 257 12.13 8.19 -26.39
N SER A 258 12.09 8.15 -25.06
CA SER A 258 11.04 7.48 -24.29
C SER A 258 10.53 8.34 -23.13
N ILE A 259 9.22 8.25 -22.88
CA ILE A 259 8.59 8.80 -21.66
C ILE A 259 7.82 7.69 -20.96
N ILE A 260 8.06 7.52 -19.66
CA ILE A 260 7.36 6.58 -18.79
C ILE A 260 6.46 7.38 -17.83
N ILE A 261 5.19 6.99 -17.73
CA ILE A 261 4.21 7.65 -16.85
C ILE A 261 3.20 6.62 -16.31
N PHE A 262 3.61 5.86 -15.29
CA PHE A 262 2.79 4.81 -14.67
C PHE A 262 2.13 5.33 -13.40
N ASN A 263 0.81 5.18 -13.30
CA ASN A 263 0.01 5.59 -12.15
C ASN A 263 0.19 7.08 -11.78
N VAL A 264 0.08 7.97 -12.77
CA VAL A 264 0.19 9.43 -12.61
C VAL A 264 -0.94 10.19 -13.28
N LEU A 265 -1.39 9.74 -14.47
CA LEU A 265 -2.40 10.49 -15.24
C LEU A 265 -3.74 10.60 -14.49
N GLU A 266 -4.09 9.61 -13.66
CA GLU A 266 -5.25 9.65 -12.76
C GLU A 266 -5.16 10.76 -11.70
N HIS A 267 -3.94 11.17 -11.34
CA HIS A 267 -3.66 12.23 -10.38
C HIS A 267 -3.56 13.62 -11.06
N CYS A 268 -3.60 13.68 -12.38
CA CYS A 268 -3.59 14.94 -13.14
C CYS A 268 -5.02 15.48 -13.30
N TYR A 269 -5.26 16.75 -12.98
CA TYR A 269 -6.60 17.34 -13.14
C TYR A 269 -7.01 17.47 -14.62
N ALA A 270 -6.05 17.61 -15.54
CA ALA A 270 -6.27 17.67 -16.98
C ALA A 270 -5.31 16.72 -17.73
N PRO A 271 -5.52 15.39 -17.67
CA PRO A 271 -4.57 14.40 -18.19
C PRO A 271 -4.34 14.53 -19.70
N TRP A 272 -5.31 15.02 -20.47
CA TRP A 272 -5.14 15.31 -21.90
C TRP A 272 -4.07 16.37 -22.17
N VAL A 273 -3.94 17.40 -21.32
CA VAL A 273 -2.87 18.41 -21.45
C VAL A 273 -1.51 17.79 -21.21
N VAL A 274 -1.41 16.88 -20.24
CA VAL A 274 -0.18 16.14 -19.94
C VAL A 274 0.23 15.27 -21.13
N VAL A 275 -0.72 14.54 -21.73
CA VAL A 275 -0.47 13.73 -22.92
C VAL A 275 -0.04 14.59 -24.13
N GLU A 276 -0.62 15.78 -24.31
CA GLU A 276 -0.17 16.74 -25.33
C GLU A 276 1.25 17.26 -25.10
N ASN A 277 1.63 17.50 -23.84
CA ASN A 277 3.00 17.90 -23.48
C ASN A 277 4.00 16.77 -23.75
N ILE A 278 3.68 15.54 -23.34
CA ILE A 278 4.46 14.33 -23.65
C ILE A 278 4.68 14.22 -25.17
N HIS A 279 3.62 14.39 -25.96
CA HIS A 279 3.74 14.38 -27.43
C HIS A 279 4.68 15.48 -27.93
N LYS A 280 4.72 16.68 -27.34
CA LYS A 280 5.66 17.75 -27.73
C LYS A 280 7.12 17.42 -27.34
N TRP A 281 7.34 16.83 -26.18
CA TRP A 281 8.67 16.50 -25.65
C TRP A 281 9.35 15.35 -26.41
N LEU A 282 8.58 14.38 -26.90
CA LEU A 282 9.10 13.27 -27.69
C LEU A 282 9.71 13.72 -29.03
N LYS A 283 10.85 13.14 -29.40
CA LYS A 283 11.41 13.18 -30.77
C LYS A 283 10.42 12.50 -31.74
N PRO A 284 10.43 12.83 -33.06
CA PRO A 284 9.72 12.04 -34.05
C PRO A 284 10.10 10.55 -33.95
N GLY A 285 9.12 9.66 -33.83
CA GLY A 285 9.33 8.24 -33.61
C GLY A 285 9.55 7.82 -32.14
N GLY A 286 9.68 8.77 -31.22
CA GLY A 286 9.76 8.52 -29.77
C GLY A 286 8.44 7.97 -29.21
N LYS A 287 8.52 7.31 -28.04
CA LYS A 287 7.40 6.56 -27.47
C LYS A 287 7.03 6.99 -26.06
N CYS A 288 5.74 6.97 -25.75
CA CYS A 288 5.21 7.05 -24.41
C CYS A 288 4.73 5.66 -23.96
N PHE A 289 5.07 5.30 -22.73
CA PHE A 289 4.61 4.12 -22.03
C PHE A 289 3.83 4.60 -20.81
N ALA A 290 2.52 4.36 -20.79
CA ALA A 290 1.65 4.84 -19.72
C ALA A 290 0.77 3.72 -19.17
N MET A 291 0.45 3.82 -17.89
CA MET A 291 -0.45 2.93 -17.17
C MET A 291 -1.32 3.77 -16.25
N VAL A 292 -2.60 3.45 -16.19
CA VAL A 292 -3.59 4.05 -15.30
C VAL A 292 -4.43 2.96 -14.65
N PRO A 293 -4.87 3.15 -13.40
CA PRO A 293 -5.79 2.24 -12.76
C PRO A 293 -7.21 2.43 -13.32
N SER A 294 -7.92 1.32 -13.51
CA SER A 294 -9.32 1.29 -13.94
C SER A 294 -10.26 0.87 -12.82
N SER A 295 -9.89 -0.14 -12.03
CA SER A 295 -10.65 -0.60 -10.86
C SER A 295 -9.79 -0.62 -9.62
N ILE A 296 -9.77 0.50 -8.90
CA ILE A 296 -9.15 0.65 -7.58
C ILE A 296 -9.93 1.72 -6.81
N ARG A 297 -10.00 1.57 -5.49
CA ARG A 297 -10.53 2.60 -4.60
C ARG A 297 -9.72 3.90 -4.69
N ILE A 298 -10.22 4.97 -4.06
CA ILE A 298 -9.53 6.26 -4.03
C ILE A 298 -8.13 6.10 -3.40
N HIS A 299 -7.10 6.64 -4.07
CA HIS A 299 -5.69 6.61 -3.64
C HIS A 299 -5.02 7.99 -3.82
N ALA A 300 -5.58 9.00 -3.18
CA ALA A 300 -5.16 10.40 -3.34
C ALA A 300 -3.75 10.68 -2.78
N THR A 301 -2.77 10.72 -3.69
CA THR A 301 -1.40 11.17 -3.43
C THR A 301 -0.86 11.96 -4.64
N PRO A 302 -1.18 13.27 -4.79
CA PRO A 302 -1.89 14.13 -3.83
C PRO A 302 -3.41 14.15 -4.01
N MET A 303 -3.93 14.13 -5.25
CA MET A 303 -5.36 14.11 -5.57
C MET A 303 -5.65 12.97 -6.52
N ASP A 304 -6.89 12.49 -6.57
CA ASP A 304 -7.28 11.34 -7.36
C ASP A 304 -8.53 11.66 -8.19
N TYR A 305 -8.33 12.00 -9.47
CA TYR A 305 -9.36 12.63 -10.30
C TYR A 305 -10.08 11.64 -11.22
N TRP A 306 -9.35 10.70 -11.81
CA TRP A 306 -9.85 9.96 -12.96
C TRP A 306 -9.64 8.45 -12.84
N ARG A 307 -10.63 7.71 -13.33
CA ARG A 307 -10.49 6.30 -13.74
C ARG A 307 -10.79 6.24 -15.23
N PRO A 308 -9.85 6.66 -16.10
CA PRO A 308 -10.11 6.64 -17.53
C PRO A 308 -10.31 5.18 -17.97
N LEU A 309 -11.52 4.88 -18.46
CA LEU A 309 -11.82 3.61 -19.10
C LEU A 309 -11.04 3.51 -20.43
N PRO A 310 -10.87 2.30 -21.00
CA PRO A 310 -10.01 2.07 -22.16
C PRO A 310 -10.23 3.03 -23.34
N ASP A 311 -11.49 3.34 -23.69
CA ASP A 311 -11.80 4.25 -24.80
C ASP A 311 -11.38 5.70 -24.52
N ALA A 312 -11.62 6.18 -23.30
CA ALA A 312 -11.19 7.51 -22.89
C ALA A 312 -9.65 7.59 -22.86
N PHE A 313 -9.00 6.52 -22.40
CA PHE A 313 -7.54 6.42 -22.38
C PHE A 313 -6.97 6.45 -23.80
N ALA A 314 -7.46 5.63 -24.73
CA ALA A 314 -7.06 5.69 -26.13
C ALA A 314 -7.31 7.08 -26.75
N TRP A 315 -8.47 7.69 -26.49
CA TRP A 315 -8.81 8.99 -27.06
C TRP A 315 -7.85 10.11 -26.63
N MET A 316 -7.35 10.08 -25.39
CA MET A 316 -6.34 11.06 -24.94
C MET A 316 -5.06 11.01 -25.78
N PHE A 317 -4.71 9.83 -26.33
CA PHE A 317 -3.52 9.62 -27.16
C PHE A 317 -3.79 9.76 -28.68
N LYS A 318 -4.95 10.28 -29.10
CA LYS A 318 -5.35 10.38 -30.52
C LYS A 318 -4.38 11.11 -31.46
N ASN A 319 -3.53 11.99 -30.92
CA ASN A 319 -2.57 12.77 -31.71
C ASN A 319 -1.28 12.00 -32.00
N PHE A 320 -1.05 10.86 -31.34
CA PHE A 320 0.07 9.97 -31.64
C PHE A 320 -0.20 9.23 -32.95
N SER A 321 0.83 9.02 -33.77
CA SER A 321 0.68 8.34 -35.06
C SER A 321 0.28 6.86 -34.92
N GLN A 322 0.65 6.23 -33.81
CA GLN A 322 0.28 4.86 -33.49
C GLN A 322 0.08 4.70 -31.98
N HIS A 323 -0.90 3.90 -31.56
CA HIS A 323 -1.01 3.47 -30.17
C HIS A 323 -1.58 2.05 -30.05
N LYS A 324 -1.12 1.30 -29.04
CA LYS A 324 -1.62 -0.04 -28.70
C LYS A 324 -2.00 -0.08 -27.22
N LEU A 325 -3.24 -0.47 -26.94
CA LEU A 325 -3.73 -0.70 -25.58
C LEU A 325 -3.39 -2.11 -25.10
N TYR A 326 -3.18 -2.21 -23.79
CA TYR A 326 -3.04 -3.45 -23.04
C TYR A 326 -3.99 -3.35 -21.84
N ILE A 327 -5.00 -4.19 -21.80
CA ILE A 327 -6.05 -4.14 -20.78
C ILE A 327 -5.93 -5.39 -19.94
N TYR A 328 -5.86 -5.22 -18.63
CA TYR A 328 -5.73 -6.31 -17.67
C TYR A 328 -6.86 -6.25 -16.67
N GLY A 329 -7.32 -7.43 -16.25
CA GLY A 329 -8.34 -7.55 -15.22
C GLY A 329 -9.43 -8.54 -15.57
N ASN A 330 -10.11 -8.97 -14.52
CA ASN A 330 -11.28 -9.83 -14.53
C ASN A 330 -12.04 -9.62 -13.20
N PRO A 331 -13.23 -10.21 -13.00
CA PRO A 331 -13.98 -10.02 -11.76
C PRO A 331 -13.22 -10.35 -10.46
N ILE A 332 -12.36 -11.37 -10.47
CA ILE A 332 -11.57 -11.78 -9.28
C ILE A 332 -10.56 -10.69 -8.94
N SER A 333 -9.78 -10.23 -9.91
CA SER A 333 -8.77 -9.19 -9.68
C SER A 333 -9.39 -7.82 -9.38
N VAL A 334 -10.60 -7.53 -9.87
CA VAL A 334 -11.38 -6.35 -9.45
C VAL A 334 -11.71 -6.42 -7.96
N ILE A 335 -12.29 -7.54 -7.50
CA ILE A 335 -12.61 -7.73 -6.07
C ILE A 335 -11.34 -7.62 -5.23
N ALA A 336 -10.26 -8.29 -5.65
CA ALA A 336 -8.98 -8.26 -4.97
C ALA A 336 -8.42 -6.82 -4.85
N SER A 337 -8.45 -6.05 -5.94
CA SER A 337 -8.00 -4.65 -5.95
C SER A 337 -8.79 -3.77 -4.97
N TYR A 338 -10.12 -3.88 -4.94
CA TYR A 338 -10.94 -3.09 -4.02
C TYR A 338 -10.75 -3.48 -2.55
N HIS A 339 -10.63 -4.79 -2.27
CA HIS A 339 -10.44 -5.29 -0.90
C HIS A 339 -8.98 -5.26 -0.43
N GLY A 340 -8.01 -4.98 -1.31
CA GLY A 340 -6.58 -5.06 -0.99
C GLY A 340 -6.13 -6.50 -0.71
N ILE A 341 -6.65 -7.47 -1.47
CA ILE A 341 -6.12 -8.84 -1.47
C ILE A 341 -4.83 -8.83 -2.29
N ALA A 342 -3.76 -9.42 -1.74
CA ALA A 342 -2.45 -9.40 -2.38
C ALA A 342 -2.40 -10.39 -3.55
N GLN A 343 -1.52 -10.16 -4.54
CA GLN A 343 -1.38 -11.06 -5.68
C GLN A 343 -0.99 -12.49 -5.25
N GLU A 344 -0.25 -12.62 -4.13
CA GLU A 344 0.25 -13.90 -3.64
C GLU A 344 -0.89 -14.78 -3.09
N GLU A 345 -2.07 -14.21 -2.85
CA GLU A 345 -3.28 -14.93 -2.46
C GLU A 345 -4.15 -15.36 -3.65
N LEU A 346 -3.72 -15.05 -4.88
CA LEU A 346 -4.36 -15.44 -6.12
C LEU A 346 -3.43 -16.36 -6.93
N THR A 347 -4.02 -17.25 -7.71
CA THR A 347 -3.25 -18.08 -8.64
C THR A 347 -2.86 -17.28 -9.88
N THR A 348 -1.78 -17.69 -10.54
CA THR A 348 -1.38 -17.13 -11.85
C THR A 348 -2.48 -17.26 -12.90
N GLU A 349 -3.24 -18.37 -12.90
CA GLU A 349 -4.36 -18.58 -13.82
C GLU A 349 -5.46 -17.53 -13.60
N GLU A 350 -5.81 -17.24 -12.35
CA GLU A 350 -6.78 -16.20 -12.00
C GLU A 350 -6.29 -14.80 -12.37
N LEU A 351 -5.01 -14.51 -12.17
CA LEU A 351 -4.43 -13.21 -12.53
C LEU A 351 -4.34 -13.02 -14.05
N ASP A 352 -3.97 -14.08 -14.80
CA ASP A 352 -3.80 -14.06 -16.25
C ASP A 352 -5.11 -14.09 -17.03
N ALA A 353 -6.20 -14.58 -16.43
CA ALA A 353 -7.53 -14.53 -17.00
C ALA A 353 -7.93 -13.07 -17.32
N PHE A 354 -8.57 -12.87 -18.47
CA PHE A 354 -9.02 -11.57 -18.92
C PHE A 354 -10.52 -11.56 -19.18
N HIS A 355 -11.20 -10.53 -18.70
CA HIS A 355 -12.58 -10.23 -19.07
C HIS A 355 -12.69 -8.76 -19.50
N PRO A 356 -13.21 -8.46 -20.70
CA PRO A 356 -13.21 -7.11 -21.26
C PRO A 356 -13.97 -6.07 -20.43
N ASP A 357 -15.02 -6.50 -19.74
CA ASP A 357 -15.88 -5.60 -18.95
C ASP A 357 -15.33 -5.26 -17.54
N PHE A 358 -14.22 -5.87 -17.11
CA PHE A 358 -13.69 -5.72 -15.75
C PHE A 358 -12.21 -5.32 -15.74
N PRO A 359 -11.85 -4.16 -16.34
CA PRO A 359 -10.47 -3.69 -16.33
C PRO A 359 -10.04 -3.29 -14.91
N VAL A 360 -8.89 -3.80 -14.48
CA VAL A 360 -8.17 -3.36 -13.27
C VAL A 360 -7.11 -2.34 -13.61
N ALA A 361 -6.34 -2.59 -14.66
CA ALA A 361 -5.28 -1.72 -15.15
C ALA A 361 -5.37 -1.59 -16.67
N THR A 362 -5.20 -0.36 -17.16
CA THR A 362 -5.12 -0.09 -18.59
C THR A 362 -3.77 0.56 -18.89
N CYS A 363 -3.01 -0.06 -19.80
CA CYS A 363 -1.73 0.44 -20.25
C CYS A 363 -1.77 0.78 -21.75
N ILE A 364 -0.85 1.64 -22.18
CA ILE A 364 -0.73 2.04 -23.58
C ILE A 364 0.75 2.23 -23.95
N VAL A 365 1.09 1.82 -25.17
CA VAL A 365 2.29 2.28 -25.86
C VAL A 365 1.84 3.19 -26.99
N ALA A 366 2.34 4.43 -27.02
CA ALA A 366 1.99 5.41 -28.03
C ALA A 366 3.26 5.98 -28.70
N LYS A 367 3.30 6.01 -30.02
CA LYS A 367 4.44 6.49 -30.82
C LYS A 367 4.10 7.82 -31.49
N LYS A 368 4.99 8.80 -31.34
CA LYS A 368 4.90 10.08 -32.05
C LYS A 368 5.17 9.89 -33.54
#